data_AF-A0A5K8AHT7-F1
#
_entry.id   AF-A0A5K8AHT7-F1
#
_cell.length_a   1.000
_cell.length_b   1.000
_cell.length_c   1.000
_cell.angle_alpha   90.00
_cell.angle_beta   90.00
_cell.angle_gamma   90.00
#
_symmetry.space_group_name_H-M   'P 1'
#
loop_
_entity.id
_entity.type
_entity.pdbx_description
1 polymer ?
#
loop_
_entity_poly.entity_id
_entity_poly.type
_entity_poly.pdbx_seq_one_letter_code
_entity_poly.pdbx_strand_id
1 'polypeptide(L)'
;MLNATIIGAQKLKANLKAEGRRQEKDLQTATKVESYRLRKELKAGIRSGSPGGKRLKPLTFLARRKRDSKRFKPNKPLARLAVPIFYHVKSKNPFEVAVGWTGPRVSKAWKAIAEKQQEGFTRSVTDPQESYFRHRGEEISEKSKNRKFFFLRKSTTQLDTPARKIIDPFWQSQERRAWANIRANFRRKMMGKRI
;
A
#
# COMPACT_ATOMS: atom_id res chain seq x y z
N MET A 1 18.01 -43.15 45.09
CA MET A 1 17.62 -41.89 44.42
C MET A 1 16.20 -41.54 44.86
N LEU A 2 15.98 -40.34 45.41
CA LEU A 2 14.66 -39.88 45.84
C LEU A 2 13.91 -39.30 44.62
N ASN A 3 12.89 -40.02 44.14
CA ASN A 3 11.94 -39.51 43.15
C ASN A 3 10.79 -38.81 43.88
N ALA A 4 10.87 -37.49 44.02
CA ALA A 4 9.78 -36.68 44.55
C ALA A 4 8.86 -36.24 43.40
N THR A 5 7.68 -36.85 43.30
CA THR A 5 6.64 -36.46 42.33
C THR A 5 5.82 -35.32 42.91
N ILE A 6 6.09 -34.09 42.45
CA ILE A 6 5.30 -32.92 42.84
C ILE A 6 3.89 -33.05 42.24
N ILE A 7 2.90 -33.33 43.09
CA ILE A 7 1.48 -33.37 42.72
C ILE A 7 1.11 -31.98 42.17
N GLY A 8 0.74 -31.91 40.89
CA GLY A 8 0.36 -30.66 40.22
C GLY A 8 1.41 -30.04 39.30
N ALA A 9 2.66 -30.50 39.30
CA ALA A 9 3.68 -29.98 38.37
C ALA A 9 3.31 -30.20 36.88
N GLN A 10 2.68 -31.33 36.57
CA GLN A 10 2.15 -31.60 35.22
C GLN A 10 1.00 -30.66 34.84
N LYS A 11 0.08 -30.37 35.78
CA LYS A 11 -1.01 -29.41 35.59
C LYS A 11 -0.47 -28.00 35.37
N LEU A 12 0.53 -27.58 36.17
CA LEU A 12 1.21 -26.30 35.99
C LEU A 12 1.87 -26.20 34.60
N LYS A 13 2.60 -27.23 34.16
CA LYS A 13 3.20 -27.29 32.82
C LYS A 13 2.15 -27.20 31.71
N ALA A 14 1.01 -27.87 31.87
CA ALA A 14 -0.10 -27.78 30.92
C ALA A 14 -0.72 -26.37 30.87
N ASN A 15 -0.93 -25.74 32.03
CA ASN A 15 -1.46 -24.39 32.15
C ASN A 15 -0.51 -23.35 31.55
N LEU A 16 0.78 -23.45 31.80
CA LEU A 16 1.79 -22.57 31.20
C LEU A 16 1.81 -22.69 29.67
N LYS A 17 1.71 -23.92 29.13
CA LYS A 17 1.58 -24.13 27.67
C LYS A 17 0.29 -23.55 27.11
N ALA A 18 -0.83 -23.72 27.81
CA ALA A 18 -2.13 -23.19 27.41
C ALA A 18 -2.11 -21.65 27.39
N GLU A 19 -1.55 -21.03 28.41
CA GLU A 19 -1.42 -19.58 28.52
C GLU A 19 -0.46 -19.02 27.48
N GLY A 20 0.67 -19.69 27.20
CA GLY A 20 1.57 -19.31 26.11
C GLY A 20 0.87 -19.30 24.73
N ARG A 21 0.07 -20.34 24.44
CA ARG A 21 -0.73 -20.40 23.21
C ARG A 21 -1.79 -19.30 23.16
N ARG A 22 -2.40 -18.95 24.30
CA ARG A 22 -3.35 -17.85 24.40
C ARG A 22 -2.68 -16.51 24.12
N GLN A 23 -1.53 -16.24 24.74
CA GLN A 23 -0.74 -15.03 24.51
C GLN A 23 -0.34 -14.89 23.04
N GLU A 24 0.10 -15.98 22.40
CA GLU A 24 0.45 -15.98 20.98
C GLU A 24 -0.75 -15.62 20.09
N LYS A 25 -1.92 -16.21 20.34
CA LYS A 25 -3.17 -15.89 19.62
C LYS A 25 -3.61 -14.45 19.83
N ASP A 26 -3.49 -13.94 21.05
CA ASP A 26 -3.87 -12.58 21.40
C ASP A 26 -2.94 -11.56 20.74
N LEU A 27 -1.64 -11.84 20.69
CA LEU A 27 -0.66 -11.03 19.97
C LEU A 27 -0.91 -11.08 18.46
N GLN A 28 -1.18 -12.25 17.89
CA GLN A 28 -1.54 -12.39 16.48
C GLN A 28 -2.79 -11.57 16.13
N THR A 29 -3.78 -11.57 17.02
CA THR A 29 -5.03 -10.79 16.85
C THR A 29 -4.73 -9.29 16.88
N ALA A 30 -3.98 -8.81 17.87
CA ALA A 30 -3.57 -7.42 17.98
C ALA A 30 -2.82 -6.94 16.73
N THR A 31 -1.90 -7.77 16.22
CA THR A 31 -1.14 -7.53 15.00
C THR A 31 -2.04 -7.47 13.75
N LYS A 32 -3.02 -8.35 13.62
CA LYS A 32 -3.99 -8.34 12.50
C LYS A 32 -4.85 -7.07 12.51
N VAL A 33 -5.32 -6.65 13.68
CA VAL A 33 -6.12 -5.41 13.84
C VAL A 33 -5.31 -4.21 13.37
N GLU A 34 -4.06 -4.09 13.82
CA GLU A 34 -3.19 -2.99 13.41
C GLU A 34 -2.85 -3.05 11.92
N SER A 35 -2.58 -4.24 11.37
CA SER A 35 -2.32 -4.44 9.94
C SER A 35 -3.50 -4.00 9.08
N TYR A 36 -4.73 -4.25 9.55
CA TYR A 36 -5.95 -3.79 8.90
C TYR A 36 -6.08 -2.26 8.93
N ARG A 37 -5.75 -1.61 10.06
CA ARG A 37 -5.68 -0.14 10.18
C ARG A 37 -4.68 0.44 9.18
N LEU A 38 -3.44 -0.07 9.17
CA LEU A 38 -2.38 0.37 8.26
C LEU A 38 -2.80 0.24 6.79
N ARG A 39 -3.43 -0.88 6.42
CA ARG A 39 -3.99 -1.05 5.07
C ARG A 39 -4.99 0.04 4.72
N LYS A 40 -5.92 0.38 5.62
CA LYS A 40 -6.92 1.44 5.39
C LYS A 40 -6.26 2.80 5.19
N GLU A 41 -5.29 3.14 6.03
CA GLU A 41 -4.58 4.41 5.96
C GLU A 41 -3.73 4.53 4.70
N LEU A 42 -3.01 3.49 4.32
CA LEU A 42 -2.25 3.46 3.08
C LEU A 42 -3.17 3.64 1.85
N LYS A 43 -4.32 2.95 1.83
CA LYS A 43 -5.33 3.13 0.77
C LYS A 43 -5.86 4.55 0.71
N ALA A 44 -6.16 5.15 1.87
CA ALA A 44 -6.63 6.52 1.95
C ALA A 44 -5.57 7.51 1.45
N GLY A 45 -4.32 7.36 1.90
CA GLY A 45 -3.19 8.18 1.50
C GLY A 45 -2.91 8.14 0.00
N ILE A 46 -2.96 6.96 -0.63
CA ILE A 46 -2.77 6.84 -2.08
C ILE A 46 -3.94 7.48 -2.85
N ARG A 47 -5.17 7.36 -2.36
CA ARG A 47 -6.36 7.98 -2.98
C ARG A 47 -6.38 9.51 -2.82
N SER A 48 -5.79 10.03 -1.74
CA SER A 48 -5.61 11.47 -1.55
C SER A 48 -4.38 12.00 -2.29
N GLY A 49 -3.44 11.13 -2.67
CA GLY A 49 -2.17 11.49 -3.29
C GLY A 49 -1.10 11.89 -2.28
N SER A 50 -1.30 11.59 -1.00
CA SER A 50 -0.35 11.89 0.09
C SER A 50 -0.16 10.69 1.03
N PRO A 51 0.38 9.55 0.56
CA PRO A 51 0.71 8.43 1.42
C PRO A 51 1.78 8.83 2.44
N GLY A 52 1.54 8.53 3.73
CA GLY A 52 2.45 8.92 4.80
C GLY A 52 2.54 10.44 5.05
N GLY A 53 1.54 11.21 4.62
CA GLY A 53 1.47 12.66 4.84
C GLY A 53 2.30 13.50 3.85
N LYS A 54 3.13 12.88 3.01
CA LYS A 54 3.90 13.59 1.96
C LYS A 54 3.14 13.55 0.64
N ARG A 55 2.82 14.73 0.10
CA ARG A 55 2.13 14.85 -1.18
C ARG A 55 3.04 14.39 -2.32
N LEU A 56 2.57 13.44 -3.11
CA LEU A 56 3.28 13.01 -4.31
C LEU A 56 3.27 14.12 -5.35
N LYS A 57 4.36 14.25 -6.12
CA LYS A 57 4.41 15.17 -7.27
C LYS A 57 3.19 14.90 -8.17
N PRO A 58 2.39 15.92 -8.54
CA PRO A 58 1.23 15.69 -9.40
C PRO A 58 1.71 15.03 -10.71
N LEU A 59 1.03 13.96 -11.11
CA LEU A 59 1.20 13.44 -12.47
C LEU A 59 0.49 14.39 -13.43
N THR A 60 1.02 14.50 -14.65
CA THR A 60 0.54 15.43 -15.68
C THR A 60 -0.98 15.34 -15.81
N PHE A 61 -1.62 16.51 -15.79
CA PHE A 61 -3.07 16.69 -15.76
C PHE A 61 -3.72 16.32 -17.11
N LEU A 62 -3.65 15.05 -17.52
CA LEU A 62 -4.62 14.55 -18.48
C LEU A 62 -5.95 14.39 -17.72
N ALA A 63 -6.63 15.53 -17.55
CA ALA A 63 -7.91 15.60 -16.88
C ALA A 63 -8.90 14.75 -17.68
N ARG A 64 -9.56 13.80 -17.02
CA ARG A 64 -10.50 12.91 -17.71
C ARG A 64 -11.83 13.64 -17.85
N ARG A 65 -12.32 13.79 -19.08
CA ARG A 65 -13.69 14.24 -19.33
C ARG A 65 -14.66 13.19 -18.77
N LYS A 66 -15.59 13.60 -17.91
CA LYS A 66 -16.66 12.70 -17.44
C LYS A 66 -17.55 12.38 -18.64
N ARG A 67 -17.93 11.11 -18.82
CA ARG A 67 -18.79 10.66 -19.94
C ARG A 67 -20.03 11.55 -20.10
N ASP A 68 -20.61 11.98 -18.97
CA ASP A 68 -21.88 12.72 -18.94
C ASP A 68 -21.75 14.17 -18.44
N SER A 69 -20.55 14.75 -18.43
CA SER A 69 -20.42 16.17 -18.04
C SER A 69 -19.36 16.92 -18.84
N LYS A 70 -19.65 18.18 -19.18
CA LYS A 70 -18.66 19.14 -19.71
C LYS A 70 -17.53 19.47 -18.70
N ARG A 71 -17.60 18.98 -17.45
CA ARG A 71 -16.59 19.19 -16.41
C ARG A 71 -15.49 18.13 -16.47
N PHE A 72 -14.24 18.60 -16.41
CA PHE A 72 -13.06 17.76 -16.30
C PHE A 72 -12.81 17.43 -14.82
N LYS A 73 -12.59 16.14 -14.49
CA LYS A 73 -12.15 15.77 -13.15
C LYS A 73 -10.63 15.73 -13.10
N PRO A 74 -10.00 16.24 -12.02
CA PRO A 74 -8.57 16.08 -11.81
C PRO A 74 -8.26 14.58 -11.78
N ASN A 75 -7.35 14.16 -12.66
CA ASN A 75 -6.94 12.77 -12.72
C ASN A 75 -6.11 12.46 -11.46
N LYS A 76 -6.49 11.40 -10.75
CA LYS A 76 -5.71 10.83 -9.65
C LYS A 76 -5.11 9.51 -10.12
N PRO A 77 -4.09 9.53 -10.97
CA PRO A 77 -3.61 8.35 -11.68
C PRO A 77 -3.20 7.21 -10.75
N LEU A 78 -2.66 7.53 -9.57
CA LEU A 78 -2.23 6.54 -8.58
C LEU A 78 -3.37 6.02 -7.71
N ALA A 79 -4.56 6.63 -7.74
CA ALA A 79 -5.68 6.19 -6.90
C ALA A 79 -6.11 4.74 -7.20
N ARG A 80 -5.87 4.27 -8.44
CA ARG A 80 -6.13 2.87 -8.83
C ARG A 80 -5.14 1.89 -8.18
N LEU A 81 -3.91 2.33 -7.87
CA LEU A 81 -2.92 1.51 -7.16
C LEU A 81 -3.36 1.19 -5.72
N ALA A 82 -4.31 1.95 -5.15
CA ALA A 82 -4.88 1.66 -3.84
C ALA A 82 -5.79 0.41 -3.83
N VAL A 83 -6.29 -0.03 -4.99
CA VAL A 83 -7.20 -1.18 -5.07
C VAL A 83 -6.52 -2.48 -4.59
N PRO A 84 -5.38 -2.90 -5.19
CA PRO A 84 -4.68 -4.13 -4.84
C PRO A 84 -3.83 -4.04 -3.56
N ILE A 85 -4.17 -3.17 -2.62
CA ILE A 85 -3.45 -3.10 -1.34
C ILE A 85 -4.07 -4.05 -0.33
N PHE A 86 -3.23 -4.90 0.22
CA PHE A 86 -3.56 -5.88 1.23
C PHE A 86 -2.56 -5.82 2.39
N TYR A 87 -2.89 -6.54 3.45
CA TYR A 87 -1.93 -6.88 4.47
C TYR A 87 -1.80 -8.40 4.52
N HIS A 88 -0.64 -8.88 4.96
CA HIS A 88 -0.37 -10.27 5.22
C HIS A 88 0.37 -10.38 6.55
N VAL A 89 -0.15 -11.20 7.47
CA VAL A 89 0.51 -11.52 8.74
C VAL A 89 0.90 -12.98 8.67
N LYS A 90 2.20 -13.29 8.68
CA LYS A 90 2.66 -14.67 8.78
C LYS A 90 2.41 -15.16 10.20
N SER A 91 1.85 -16.36 10.34
CA SER A 91 1.46 -16.92 11.63
C SER A 91 2.62 -17.49 12.46
N LYS A 92 3.85 -17.45 11.95
CA LYS A 92 5.04 -17.92 12.68
C LYS A 92 5.57 -16.78 13.55
N ASN A 93 6.03 -17.09 14.76
CA ASN A 93 6.75 -16.16 15.62
C ASN A 93 8.24 -16.16 15.20
N PRO A 94 8.88 -15.00 14.92
CA PRO A 94 8.35 -13.63 14.98
C PRO A 94 7.28 -13.35 13.92
N PHE A 95 6.18 -12.71 14.35
CA PHE A 95 5.09 -12.34 13.44
C PHE A 95 5.58 -11.32 12.41
N GLU A 96 5.77 -11.77 11.17
CA GLU A 96 6.07 -10.87 10.07
C GLU A 96 4.79 -10.24 9.52
N VAL A 97 4.76 -8.92 9.47
CA VAL A 97 3.68 -8.13 8.87
C VAL A 97 4.16 -7.49 7.59
N ALA A 98 3.43 -7.73 6.51
CA ALA A 98 3.61 -7.01 5.27
C ALA A 98 2.33 -6.23 4.93
N VAL A 99 2.46 -4.95 4.60
CA VAL A 99 1.36 -4.09 4.14
C VAL A 99 1.73 -3.44 2.81
N GLY A 100 0.86 -3.53 1.81
CA GLY A 100 1.13 -2.99 0.47
C GLY A 100 0.63 -3.91 -0.64
N TRP A 101 1.39 -3.97 -1.74
CA TRP A 101 1.19 -4.90 -2.86
C TRP A 101 1.76 -6.27 -2.55
N THR A 102 1.39 -6.82 -1.40
CA THR A 102 1.96 -8.05 -0.83
C THR A 102 0.94 -9.16 -0.64
N GLY A 103 1.44 -10.38 -0.43
CA GLY A 103 0.64 -11.58 -0.21
C GLY A 103 0.21 -12.29 -1.49
N PRO A 104 -0.53 -13.41 -1.33
CA PRO A 104 -0.97 -14.25 -2.45
C PRO A 104 -2.14 -13.65 -3.24
N ARG A 105 -2.86 -12.69 -2.65
CA ARG A 105 -4.04 -12.05 -3.26
C ARG A 105 -3.70 -10.94 -4.26
N VAL A 106 -2.43 -10.55 -4.36
CA VAL A 106 -1.96 -9.53 -5.28
C VAL A 106 -1.29 -10.21 -6.47
N SER A 107 -1.83 -9.99 -7.67
CA SER A 107 -1.26 -10.56 -8.90
C SER A 107 0.15 -10.04 -9.16
N LYS A 108 0.98 -10.86 -9.84
CA LYS A 108 2.35 -10.49 -10.23
C LYS A 108 2.38 -9.17 -11.03
N ALA A 109 1.41 -8.96 -11.92
CA ALA A 109 1.29 -7.73 -12.70
C ALA A 109 1.11 -6.48 -11.81
N TRP A 110 0.28 -6.55 -10.77
CA TRP A 110 0.11 -5.42 -9.84
C TRP A 110 1.37 -5.14 -9.03
N LYS A 111 2.10 -6.19 -8.62
CA LYS A 111 3.39 -6.03 -7.94
C LYS A 111 4.39 -5.31 -8.83
N ALA A 112 4.54 -5.78 -10.08
CA ALA A 112 5.45 -5.17 -11.06
C ALA A 112 5.08 -3.72 -11.40
N ILE A 113 3.78 -3.41 -11.54
CA ILE A 113 3.35 -2.01 -11.77
C ILE A 113 3.70 -1.14 -10.57
N ALA A 114 3.45 -1.63 -9.35
CA ALA A 114 3.73 -0.86 -8.15
C ALA A 114 5.24 -0.63 -7.94
N GLU A 115 6.05 -1.66 -8.17
CA GLU A 115 7.52 -1.61 -8.13
C GLU A 115 8.05 -0.57 -9.12
N LYS A 116 7.66 -0.66 -10.39
CA LYS A 116 8.01 0.35 -11.42
C LYS A 116 7.61 1.77 -11.01
N GLN A 117 6.45 1.95 -10.37
CA GLN A 117 6.04 3.26 -9.90
C GLN A 117 6.88 3.75 -8.70
N GLN A 118 7.31 2.85 -7.82
CA GLN A 118 8.15 3.20 -6.68
C GLN A 118 9.59 3.52 -7.07
N GLU A 119 10.16 2.75 -8.00
CA GLU A 119 11.53 2.91 -8.50
C GLU A 119 11.65 3.99 -9.58
N GLY A 120 10.55 4.26 -10.29
CA GLY A 120 10.60 5.02 -11.53
C GLY A 120 11.01 4.12 -12.69
N PHE A 121 10.73 4.57 -13.90
CA PHE A 121 11.13 3.83 -15.09
C PHE A 121 11.17 4.76 -16.30
N THR A 122 12.07 4.44 -17.21
CA THR A 122 12.10 5.00 -18.56
C THR A 122 11.47 4.01 -19.53
N ARG A 123 10.71 4.52 -20.50
CA ARG A 123 10.14 3.70 -21.57
C ARG A 123 10.34 4.41 -22.92
N SER A 124 10.77 3.66 -23.93
CA SER A 124 10.76 4.15 -25.31
C SER A 124 9.33 4.39 -25.79
N VAL A 125 9.13 5.48 -26.52
CA VAL A 125 7.89 5.74 -27.24
C VAL A 125 7.86 4.78 -28.42
N THR A 126 6.84 3.92 -28.47
CA THR A 126 6.64 3.01 -29.61
C THR A 126 5.92 3.73 -30.74
N ASP A 127 6.12 3.33 -32.00
CA ASP A 127 5.47 3.95 -33.17
C ASP A 127 3.94 4.10 -33.02
N PRO A 128 3.19 3.10 -32.49
CA PRO A 128 1.75 3.28 -32.26
C PRO A 128 1.41 4.37 -31.24
N GLN A 129 2.26 4.57 -30.21
CA GLN A 129 2.10 5.63 -29.22
C GLN A 129 2.44 6.99 -29.83
N GLU A 130 3.50 7.06 -30.62
CA GLU A 130 3.88 8.27 -31.33
C GLU A 130 2.76 8.71 -32.28
N SER A 131 2.27 7.80 -33.12
CA SER A 131 1.14 8.03 -34.03
C SER A 131 -0.11 8.49 -33.29
N TYR A 132 -0.44 7.83 -32.16
CA TYR A 132 -1.55 8.26 -31.31
C TYR A 132 -1.39 9.69 -30.80
N PHE A 133 -0.22 10.06 -30.26
CA PHE A 133 0.00 11.40 -29.75
C PHE A 133 0.04 12.45 -30.87
N ARG A 134 0.58 12.11 -32.04
CA ARG A 134 0.61 12.97 -33.22
C ARG A 134 -0.79 13.30 -33.71
N HIS A 135 -1.61 12.27 -33.97
CA HIS A 135 -3.00 12.42 -34.38
C HIS A 135 -3.79 13.28 -33.38
N ARG A 136 -3.62 13.01 -32.08
CA ARG A 136 -4.29 13.79 -31.04
C ARG A 136 -3.80 15.23 -30.92
N GLY A 137 -2.55 15.49 -31.29
CA GLY A 137 -2.00 16.84 -31.38
C GLY A 137 -2.59 17.62 -32.55
N GLU A 138 -2.79 16.98 -33.71
CA GLU A 138 -3.38 17.58 -34.92
C GLU A 138 -4.86 17.94 -34.72
N GLU A 139 -5.62 17.13 -33.98
CA GLU A 139 -7.01 17.44 -33.62
C GLU A 139 -7.16 18.70 -32.73
N ILE A 140 -6.07 19.17 -32.11
CA ILE A 140 -6.11 20.25 -31.12
C ILE A 140 -5.76 21.57 -31.80
N SER A 141 -6.77 22.44 -31.93
CA SER A 141 -6.57 23.79 -32.45
C SER A 141 -5.57 24.60 -31.63
N GLU A 142 -4.90 25.53 -32.28
CA GLU A 142 -3.91 26.41 -31.65
C GLU A 142 -4.45 27.25 -30.50
N LYS A 143 -5.74 27.62 -30.59
CA LYS A 143 -6.45 28.38 -29.56
C LYS A 143 -6.98 27.50 -28.41
N SER A 144 -6.75 26.18 -28.45
CA SER A 144 -7.28 25.26 -27.45
C SER A 144 -6.54 25.35 -26.11
N LYS A 145 -7.32 25.54 -25.02
CA LYS A 145 -6.81 25.48 -23.63
C LYS A 145 -6.14 24.16 -23.27
N ASN A 146 -6.33 23.11 -24.09
CA ASN A 146 -5.77 21.79 -23.89
C ASN A 146 -4.39 21.60 -24.54
N ARG A 147 -3.91 22.54 -25.38
CA ARG A 147 -2.59 22.47 -26.03
C ARG A 147 -1.43 22.39 -25.02
N LYS A 148 -1.61 22.99 -23.83
CA LYS A 148 -0.66 22.88 -22.70
C LYS A 148 -0.41 21.45 -22.20
N PHE A 149 -1.27 20.49 -22.56
CA PHE A 149 -1.10 19.08 -22.19
C PHE A 149 -0.37 18.26 -23.28
N PHE A 150 -0.12 18.86 -24.44
CA PHE A 150 0.70 18.31 -25.53
C PHE A 150 2.08 18.97 -25.49
N PHE A 151 2.83 18.66 -24.44
CA PHE A 151 4.19 19.16 -24.22
C PHE A 151 5.26 18.27 -24.88
N LEU A 152 4.86 17.14 -25.47
CA LEU A 152 5.77 16.20 -26.13
C LEU A 152 6.22 16.79 -27.46
N ARG A 153 7.54 16.82 -27.69
CA ARG A 153 8.13 17.24 -28.96
C ARG A 153 8.03 16.08 -29.96
N LYS A 154 8.07 16.37 -31.26
CA LYS A 154 8.16 15.32 -32.30
C LYS A 154 9.40 14.43 -32.11
N SER A 155 10.47 14.97 -31.54
CA SER A 155 11.70 14.24 -31.22
C SER A 155 11.66 13.48 -29.89
N THR A 156 10.54 13.46 -29.16
CA THR A 156 10.45 12.73 -27.90
C THR A 156 10.38 11.22 -28.16
N THR A 157 11.52 10.56 -28.01
CA THR A 157 11.68 9.10 -28.18
C THR A 157 11.57 8.32 -26.87
N GLN A 158 11.63 8.99 -25.72
CA GLN A 158 11.60 8.37 -24.40
C GLN A 158 10.68 9.12 -23.43
N LEU A 159 10.00 8.36 -22.58
CA LEU A 159 9.20 8.86 -21.48
C LEU A 159 9.87 8.45 -20.17
N ASP A 160 10.33 9.43 -19.41
CA ASP A 160 10.84 9.22 -18.06
C ASP A 160 9.72 9.43 -17.03
N THR A 161 9.51 8.41 -16.19
CA THR A 161 8.60 8.47 -15.05
C THR A 161 9.43 8.44 -13.76
N PRO A 162 9.47 9.53 -12.98
CA PRO A 162 10.29 9.60 -11.78
C PRO A 162 9.76 8.66 -10.69
N ALA A 163 10.69 8.17 -9.86
CA ALA A 163 10.43 7.35 -8.69
C ALA A 163 9.41 7.98 -7.73
N ARG A 164 8.47 7.17 -7.24
CA ARG A 164 7.44 7.58 -6.27
C ARG A 164 7.44 6.64 -5.09
N LYS A 165 8.37 6.87 -4.15
CA LYS A 165 8.44 6.11 -2.90
C LYS A 165 7.13 6.26 -2.13
N ILE A 166 6.39 5.16 -1.94
CA ILE A 166 5.09 5.14 -1.27
C ILE A 166 5.18 4.32 0.02
N ILE A 167 5.77 3.13 -0.05
CA ILE A 167 5.80 2.19 1.08
C ILE A 167 6.74 2.69 2.18
N ASP A 168 7.99 3.01 1.86
CA ASP A 168 8.96 3.41 2.90
C ASP A 168 8.54 4.69 3.63
N PRO A 169 8.14 5.78 2.94
CA PRO A 169 7.70 6.99 3.63
C PRO A 169 6.43 6.76 4.46
N PHE A 170 5.54 5.89 4.00
CA PHE A 170 4.36 5.50 4.77
C PHE A 170 4.75 4.75 6.03
N TRP A 171 5.60 3.72 5.93
CA TRP A 171 6.05 2.93 7.07
C TRP A 171 6.78 3.80 8.10
N GLN A 172 7.74 4.63 7.65
CA GLN A 172 8.46 5.57 8.52
C GLN A 172 7.49 6.48 9.31
N SER A 173 6.40 6.93 8.68
CA SER A 173 5.39 7.76 9.36
C SER A 173 4.51 7.00 10.36
N GLN A 174 4.39 5.68 10.23
CA GLN A 174 3.44 4.86 11.00
C GLN A 174 4.11 3.94 12.01
N GLU A 175 5.39 3.61 11.87
CA GLU A 175 6.09 2.57 12.62
C GLU A 175 5.91 2.71 14.13
N ARG A 176 6.23 3.87 14.70
CA ARG A 176 6.12 4.13 16.14
C ARG A 176 4.68 3.96 16.64
N ARG A 177 3.70 4.44 15.86
CA ARG A 177 2.28 4.34 16.19
C ARG A 177 1.79 2.90 16.08
N ALA A 178 2.23 2.16 15.08
CA ALA A 178 1.88 0.76 14.87
C ALA A 178 2.33 -0.08 16.06
N TRP A 179 3.58 0.08 16.51
CA TRP A 179 4.09 -0.61 17.69
C TRP A 179 3.32 -0.26 18.96
N ALA A 180 3.02 1.02 19.19
CA ALA A 180 2.22 1.45 20.34
C ALA A 180 0.81 0.81 20.33
N ASN A 181 0.16 0.80 19.16
CA ASN A 181 -1.17 0.21 19.00
C ASN A 181 -1.15 -1.31 19.19
N ILE A 182 -0.17 -2.03 18.65
CA ILE A 182 -0.04 -3.49 18.83
C ILE A 182 0.10 -3.80 20.32
N ARG A 183 0.97 -3.10 21.05
CA ARG A 183 1.14 -3.28 22.49
C ARG A 183 -0.15 -2.98 23.26
N ALA A 184 -0.83 -1.89 22.93
CA ALA A 184 -2.09 -1.52 23.58
C ALA A 184 -3.21 -2.54 23.31
N ASN A 185 -3.36 -2.98 22.06
CA ASN A 185 -4.33 -4.00 21.66
C ASN A 185 -4.04 -5.35 22.29
N PHE A 186 -2.77 -5.75 22.36
CA PHE A 186 -2.34 -6.97 23.02
C PHE A 186 -2.69 -6.95 24.51
N ARG A 187 -2.35 -5.87 25.23
CA ARG A 187 -2.73 -5.70 26.65
C ARG A 187 -4.26 -5.78 26.84
N ARG A 188 -5.03 -5.13 25.96
CA ARG A 188 -6.50 -5.20 25.99
C ARG A 188 -7.02 -6.63 25.82
N LYS A 189 -6.44 -7.39 24.89
CA LYS A 189 -6.77 -8.81 24.67
C LYS A 189 -6.44 -9.69 25.86
N MET A 190 -5.27 -9.50 26.48
CA MET A 190 -4.88 -10.19 27.71
C MET A 190 -5.86 -9.93 28.86
N MET A 191 -6.42 -8.72 28.95
CA MET A 191 -7.48 -8.37 29.91
C MET A 191 -8.89 -8.87 29.51
N GLY A 192 -9.03 -9.63 28.42
CA GLY A 192 -10.32 -10.12 27.95
C GLY A 192 -11.20 -9.09 27.23
N LYS A 193 -10.68 -7.90 26.91
CA LYS A 193 -11.43 -6.85 26.21
C LYS A 193 -11.52 -7.15 24.70
N ARG A 194 -12.66 -6.80 24.10
CA ARG A 194 -12.85 -6.84 22.63
C ARG A 194 -12.12 -5.67 21.98
N ILE A 195 -11.49 -5.92 20.83
CA ILE A 195 -10.79 -4.94 19.99
C ILE A 195 -11.16 -5.10 18.52
#